data_AF-A0A2U9INK9-F1
#
_entry.id   AF-A0A2U9INK9-F1
#
_cell.length_a   1.000
_cell.length_b   1.000
_cell.length_c   1.000
_cell.angle_alpha   90.00
_cell.angle_beta   90.00
_cell.angle_gamma   90.00
#
_symmetry.space_group_name_H-M   'P 1'
#
loop_
_entity.id
_entity.type
_entity.pdbx_description
1 polymer ?
#
loop_
_entity_poly.entity_id
_entity_poly.type
_entity_poly.pdbx_seq_one_letter_code
_entity_poly.pdbx_strand_id
1 'polypeptide(L)'
;MKGKSEKRTAILAKVDFLYGICIFRGKFLEHLFLDKDKDKLIKNFKTSSISNEVNTFEDNEELNSICENILEKLSQKINKIKS
;
A
#
# COMPACT_ATOMS: atom_id res chain seq x y z
N MET A 1 18.16 20.60 -16.11
CA MET A 1 18.21 19.53 -15.07
C MET A 1 16.90 18.75 -15.15
N LYS A 2 16.87 17.57 -15.77
CA LYS A 2 15.66 16.72 -15.81
C LYS A 2 15.44 16.16 -14.41
N GLY A 3 14.26 16.42 -13.85
CA GLY A 3 13.89 16.03 -12.48
C GLY A 3 14.13 14.55 -12.26
N LYS A 4 14.84 14.22 -11.18
CA LYS A 4 14.87 12.86 -10.65
C LYS A 4 13.45 12.58 -10.16
N SER A 5 12.60 12.01 -11.01
CA SER A 5 11.33 11.46 -10.56
C SER A 5 11.65 10.48 -9.44
N GLU A 6 11.33 10.85 -8.20
CA GLU A 6 11.47 9.95 -7.06
C GLU A 6 10.79 8.63 -7.41
N LYS A 7 11.53 7.54 -7.25
CA LYS A 7 11.02 6.20 -7.54
C LYS A 7 9.84 5.94 -6.62
N ARG A 8 8.78 5.35 -7.19
CA ARG A 8 7.65 4.85 -6.42
C ARG A 8 7.96 3.45 -5.93
N THR A 9 7.77 3.25 -4.63
CA THR A 9 8.00 1.97 -3.95
C THR A 9 6.64 1.46 -3.48
N ALA A 10 6.25 0.28 -3.94
CA ALA A 10 5.04 -0.37 -3.42
C ALA A 10 5.40 -1.36 -2.32
N ILE A 11 4.64 -1.34 -1.23
CA ILE A 11 4.75 -2.29 -0.14
C ILE A 11 3.43 -3.04 -0.04
N LEU A 12 3.49 -4.37 -0.07
CA LEU A 12 2.34 -5.23 0.17
C LEU A 12 2.41 -5.74 1.61
N ALA A 13 1.43 -5.36 2.42
CA ALA A 13 1.33 -5.79 3.81
C ALA A 13 -0.05 -6.41 4.08
N LYS A 14 -0.14 -7.16 5.17
CA LYS A 14 -1.39 -7.77 5.64
C LYS A 14 -1.48 -7.62 7.16
N VAL A 15 -2.58 -7.05 7.63
CA VAL A 15 -2.90 -6.99 9.07
C VAL A 15 -4.31 -7.56 9.27
N ASP A 16 -4.44 -8.55 10.15
CA ASP A 16 -5.67 -9.31 10.38
C ASP A 16 -6.29 -9.87 9.07
N PHE A 17 -7.47 -9.37 8.72
CA PHE A 17 -8.24 -9.73 7.53
C PHE A 17 -8.01 -8.76 6.36
N LEU A 18 -7.23 -7.69 6.55
CA LEU A 18 -7.08 -6.60 5.60
C LEU A 18 -5.72 -6.69 4.91
N TYR A 19 -5.74 -6.81 3.59
CA TYR A 19 -4.56 -6.68 2.75
C TYR A 19 -4.43 -5.24 2.27
N GLY A 20 -3.20 -4.73 2.20
CA GLY A 20 -2.89 -3.38 1.75
C GLY A 20 -1.72 -3.31 0.80
N ILE A 21 -1.85 -2.52 -0.27
CA ILE A 21 -0.73 -2.06 -1.08
C ILE A 21 -0.54 -0.58 -0.81
N CYS A 22 0.55 -0.22 -0.13
CA CYS A 22 0.96 1.15 0.13
C CYS A 22 1.99 1.57 -0.92
N ILE A 23 1.72 2.64 -1.66
CA ILE A 23 2.63 3.17 -2.67
C ILE A 23 3.23 4.45 -2.13
N PHE A 24 4.54 4.43 -1.94
CA PHE A 24 5.32 5.53 -1.43
C PHE A 24 6.09 6.21 -2.55
N ARG A 25 6.28 7.52 -2.41
CA ARG A 25 7.22 8.32 -3.18
C ARG A 25 8.16 8.98 -2.19
N GLY A 26 9.38 8.45 -2.08
CA GLY A 26 10.25 8.76 -0.95
C GLY A 26 9.64 8.26 0.37
N LYS A 27 9.38 9.18 1.32
CA LYS A 27 8.72 8.87 2.61
C LYS A 27 7.21 9.17 2.63
N PHE A 28 6.65 9.68 1.53
CA PHE A 28 5.24 10.06 1.46
C PHE A 28 4.39 8.94 0.89
N LEU A 29 3.28 8.61 1.56
CA LEU A 29 2.27 7.70 1.03
C LEU A 29 1.46 8.45 -0.04
N GLU A 30 1.62 8.03 -1.29
CA GLU A 30 0.93 8.64 -2.44
C GLU A 30 -0.40 7.94 -2.72
N HIS A 31 -0.41 6.60 -2.66
CA HIS A 31 -1.61 5.79 -2.87
C HIS A 31 -1.70 4.65 -1.88
N LEU A 32 -2.94 4.26 -1.57
CA LEU A 32 -3.26 3.16 -0.69
C LEU A 32 -4.38 2.35 -1.31
N PHE A 33 -4.13 1.06 -1.53
CA PHE A 33 -5.14 0.09 -1.95
C PHE A 33 -5.40 -0.86 -0.81
N LEU A 34 -6.68 -1.18 -0.56
CA LEU A 34 -7.12 -2.01 0.55
C LEU A 34 -8.19 -2.97 0.07
N ASP A 35 -8.07 -4.25 0.41
CA ASP A 35 -9.14 -5.21 0.21
C ASP A 35 -9.02 -6.34 1.25
N LYS A 36 -10.12 -7.05 1.50
CA LYS A 36 -10.11 -8.27 2.32
C LYS A 36 -9.63 -9.47 1.53
N ASP A 37 -9.71 -9.39 0.21
CA ASP A 37 -9.27 -10.41 -0.72
C ASP A 37 -7.97 -9.98 -1.43
N LYS A 38 -6.93 -10.80 -1.30
CA LYS A 38 -5.60 -10.51 -1.84
C LYS A 38 -5.60 -10.44 -3.37
N ASP A 39 -6.30 -11.35 -4.03
CA ASP A 39 -6.35 -11.42 -5.50
C ASP A 39 -7.07 -10.21 -6.08
N LYS A 40 -8.18 -9.82 -5.46
CA LYS A 40 -8.92 -8.61 -5.81
C LYS A 40 -8.10 -7.35 -5.59
N LEU A 41 -7.35 -7.26 -4.49
CA LEU A 41 -6.43 -6.16 -4.23
C LEU A 41 -5.37 -6.04 -5.33
N ILE A 42 -4.71 -7.15 -5.66
CA ILE A 42 -3.69 -7.19 -6.71
C ILE A 42 -4.29 -6.83 -8.06
N LYS A 43 -5.49 -7.31 -8.38
CA LYS A 43 -6.20 -6.98 -9.61
C LYS A 43 -6.48 -5.47 -9.68
N ASN A 44 -7.04 -4.89 -8.62
CA ASN A 44 -7.32 -3.46 -8.54
C ASN A 44 -6.05 -2.62 -8.72
N PHE A 45 -4.96 -3.03 -8.08
CA PHE A 45 -3.66 -2.39 -8.25
C PHE A 45 -3.17 -2.49 -9.70
N LYS A 46 -3.18 -3.68 -10.31
CA LYS A 46 -2.76 -3.90 -11.70
C LYS A 46 -3.61 -3.17 -12.74
N THR A 47 -4.86 -2.86 -12.42
CA THR A 47 -5.73 -2.05 -13.29
C THR A 47 -5.51 -0.54 -13.13
N SER A 48 -4.77 -0.12 -12.10
CA SER A 48 -4.46 1.30 -11.88
C SER A 48 -3.32 1.76 -12.78
N SER A 49 -3.36 3.02 -13.24
CA SER A 49 -2.25 3.60 -14.02
C SER A 49 -0.93 3.59 -13.26
N ILE A 50 -1.00 3.58 -11.92
CA ILE A 50 0.16 3.63 -11.02
C ILE A 50 0.97 2.34 -11.06
N SER A 51 0.37 1.18 -11.37
CA SER A 51 1.12 -0.09 -11.42
C SER A 51 2.21 -0.08 -12.49
N ASN A 52 2.05 0.70 -13.54
CA ASN A 52 3.07 0.86 -14.59
C ASN A 52 4.20 1.82 -14.17
N GLU A 53 4.01 2.57 -13.09
CA GLU A 53 4.97 3.55 -12.58
C GLU A 53 5.72 3.05 -11.33
N VAL A 54 5.25 1.95 -10.74
CA VAL A 54 5.92 1.24 -9.65
C VAL A 54 6.88 0.24 -10.29
N ASN A 55 8.18 0.43 -10.09
CA ASN A 55 9.19 -0.46 -10.68
C ASN A 55 9.36 -1.77 -9.91
N THR A 56 9.14 -1.79 -8.59
CA THR A 56 9.31 -2.98 -7.75
C THR A 56 8.55 -2.87 -6.43
N PHE A 57 8.14 -4.03 -5.91
CA PHE A 57 7.89 -4.17 -4.48
C PHE A 57 9.26 -4.25 -3.80
N GLU A 58 9.69 -3.18 -3.13
CA GLU A 58 10.94 -3.23 -2.36
C GLU A 58 10.66 -3.72 -0.95
N ASP A 59 11.58 -4.51 -0.43
CA ASP A 59 11.60 -4.90 0.98
C ASP A 59 12.25 -3.75 1.76
N ASN A 60 11.43 -2.85 2.31
CA ASN A 60 11.88 -1.72 3.10
C ASN A 60 11.18 -1.76 4.46
N GLU A 61 11.92 -2.12 5.51
CA GLU A 61 11.39 -2.32 6.86
C GLU A 61 10.69 -1.07 7.45
N GLU A 62 11.22 0.13 7.15
CA GLU A 62 10.62 1.41 7.61
C GLU A 62 9.26 1.63 6.94
N LEU A 63 9.21 1.52 5.61
CA LEU A 63 7.97 1.70 4.85
C LEU A 63 6.95 0.59 5.12
N ASN A 64 7.42 -0.63 5.38
CA ASN A 64 6.58 -1.75 5.77
C ASN A 64 5.94 -1.51 7.14
N SER A 65 6.72 -1.10 8.13
CA SER A 65 6.20 -0.73 9.46
C SER A 65 5.17 0.40 9.37
N ILE A 66 5.39 1.38 8.48
CA ILE A 66 4.42 2.47 8.23
C ILE A 66 3.14 1.91 7.60
N CYS A 67 3.26 1.06 6.57
CA CYS A 67 2.12 0.45 5.89
C CYS A 67 1.29 -0.41 6.85
N GLU A 68 1.94 -1.24 7.67
CA GLU A 68 1.29 -2.07 8.70
C GLU A 68 0.58 -1.21 9.74
N ASN A 69 1.21 -0.15 10.25
CA ASN A 69 0.56 0.78 11.19
C ASN A 69 -0.70 1.44 10.60
N ILE A 70 -0.67 1.80 9.32
CA ILE A 70 -1.85 2.33 8.63
C ILE A 70 -2.94 1.27 8.55
N LEU A 71 -2.58 0.04 8.16
CA LEU A 71 -3.51 -1.07 8.07
C LEU A 71 -4.13 -1.44 9.41
N GLU A 72 -3.36 -1.45 10.49
CA GLU A 72 -3.85 -1.72 11.84
C GLU A 72 -4.88 -0.68 12.29
N LYS A 73 -4.58 0.61 12.09
CA LYS A 73 -5.53 1.69 12.43
C LYS A 73 -6.82 1.59 11.61
N LEU A 74 -6.72 1.15 10.36
CA LEU A 74 -7.88 0.93 9.50
C LEU A 74 -8.67 -0.32 9.89
N SER A 75 -7.99 -1.43 10.20
CA SER A 75 -8.64 -2.68 10.63
C SER A 75 -9.43 -2.46 11.92
N GLN A 76 -8.84 -1.74 12.89
CA GLN A 76 -9.50 -1.36 14.14
C GLN A 76 -10.73 -0.48 13.90
N LYS A 77 -10.65 0.51 13.00
CA LYS A 77 -11.80 1.36 12.66
C LYS A 77 -12.92 0.57 11.97
N ILE A 78 -12.58 -0.30 11.01
CA ILE A 78 -13.56 -1.12 10.30
C ILE A 78 -14.26 -2.09 11.26
N ASN A 79 -13.52 -2.68 12.20
CA ASN A 79 -14.11 -3.55 13.22
C ASN A 79 -15.03 -2.79 14.19
N LYS A 80 -14.69 -1.55 14.57
CA LYS A 80 -15.55 -0.72 15.42
C LYS A 80 -16.88 -0.35 14.78
N ILE A 81 -16.96 -0.27 13.45
CA ILE A 81 -18.20 0.06 12.72
C ILE A 81 -19.17 -1.13 12.70
N LYS A 82 -18.69 -2.35 12.96
CA LYS A 82 -19.52 -3.57 13.02
C LYS A 82 -20.09 -3.87 14.41
N SER A 83 -19.77 -3.08 15.43
CA SER A 83 -20.29 -3.22 16.80
C SER A 83 -21.38 -2.22 17.11
#